data_AF-A0A945A223-F1
#
_entry.id   AF-A0A945A223-F1
#
_cell.length_a   1.000
_cell.length_b   1.000
_cell.length_c   1.000
_cell.angle_alpha   90.00
_cell.angle_beta   90.00
_cell.angle_gamma   90.00
#
_symmetry.space_group_name_H-M   'P 1'
#
loop_
_entity.id
_entity.type
_entity.pdbx_description
1 polymer ?
#
loop_
_entity_poly.entity_id
_entity_poly.type
_entity_poly.pdbx_seq_one_letter_code
_entity_poly.pdbx_strand_id
1 'polypeptide(L)'
;MTTAGTPTGKLDAVAKWSLIIGPLLVIIFNFLMPTNGIEPINPEDSDSYIKALGDDAGIAQIYAVAILLGIILYTRAIIGLWRIAPEGTSRYRLLIGGLGSISALALWAIVLGLTLAETSVAEKLGTAVSGAQAGVAGAAEQAAAATIIAKALHAALFGVYQTATYVAYLSLIPLGGGLALSGIIRKEWGWAIALIGLTTVVLTSIFPVKTEEGVMIFGIMALIWGIVFAAMGLMIAKEDMD
;
A
#
# COMPACT_ATOMS: atom_id res chain seq x y z
N MET A 1 21.98 -14.54 -24.91
CA MET A 1 21.32 -13.23 -24.74
C MET A 1 19.90 -13.37 -25.25
N THR A 2 18.88 -13.36 -24.39
CA THR A 2 17.49 -13.21 -24.85
C THR A 2 17.30 -11.75 -25.22
N THR A 3 17.08 -11.46 -26.49
CA THR A 3 16.67 -10.12 -26.96
C THR A 3 15.34 -9.75 -26.30
N ALA A 4 15.20 -8.50 -25.85
CA ALA A 4 13.93 -8.01 -25.32
C ALA A 4 12.83 -8.16 -26.39
N GLY A 5 11.62 -8.53 -25.96
CA GLY A 5 10.49 -8.62 -26.88
C GLY A 5 10.05 -7.24 -27.37
N THR A 6 9.24 -7.22 -28.43
CA THR A 6 8.62 -5.99 -28.96
C THR A 6 7.20 -5.84 -28.39
N PRO A 7 6.86 -4.72 -27.71
CA PRO A 7 5.50 -4.48 -27.24
C PRO A 7 4.46 -4.59 -28.36
N THR A 8 3.28 -5.12 -28.03
CA THR A 8 2.19 -5.35 -29.00
C THR A 8 1.38 -4.10 -29.30
N GLY A 9 1.60 -3.01 -28.56
CA GLY A 9 0.93 -1.72 -28.73
C GLY A 9 1.37 -0.70 -27.68
N LYS A 10 0.71 0.47 -27.69
CA LYS A 10 0.91 1.54 -26.70
C LYS A 10 0.03 1.33 -25.48
N LEU A 11 0.50 1.78 -24.32
CA LEU A 11 -0.29 1.76 -23.09
C LEU A 11 -1.45 2.76 -23.20
N ASP A 12 -2.67 2.31 -22.90
CA ASP A 12 -3.84 3.20 -22.95
C ASP A 12 -3.70 4.37 -21.95
N ALA A 13 -4.31 5.50 -22.28
CA ALA A 13 -4.17 6.73 -21.50
C ALA A 13 -4.56 6.53 -20.03
N VAL A 14 -5.59 5.74 -19.75
CA VAL A 14 -6.06 5.55 -18.38
C VAL A 14 -5.06 4.70 -17.59
N ALA A 15 -4.59 3.58 -18.14
CA ALA A 15 -3.57 2.75 -17.50
C ALA A 15 -2.26 3.53 -17.26
N LYS A 16 -1.87 4.37 -18.22
CA LYS A 16 -0.70 5.24 -18.11
C LYS A 16 -0.81 6.25 -16.97
N TRP A 17 -1.90 7.03 -16.90
CA TRP A 17 -2.11 7.96 -15.80
C TRP A 17 -2.27 7.25 -14.46
N SER A 18 -2.88 6.07 -14.46
CA SER A 18 -3.03 5.25 -13.25
C SER A 18 -1.67 4.78 -12.70
N LEU A 19 -0.68 4.56 -13.57
CA LEU A 19 0.69 4.19 -13.19
C LEU A 19 1.43 5.31 -12.47
N ILE A 20 1.05 6.56 -12.72
CA ILE A 20 1.64 7.75 -12.10
C ILE A 20 0.84 8.12 -10.84
N ILE A 21 -0.47 8.33 -10.99
CA ILE A 21 -1.34 8.82 -9.92
C ILE A 21 -1.51 7.78 -8.82
N GLY A 22 -1.67 6.51 -9.18
CA GLY A 22 -1.93 5.44 -8.22
C GLY A 22 -0.86 5.36 -7.12
N PRO A 23 0.42 5.17 -7.46
CA PRO A 23 1.49 5.13 -6.48
C PRO A 23 1.66 6.44 -5.70
N LEU A 24 1.45 7.61 -6.34
CA LEU A 24 1.51 8.91 -5.66
C LEU A 24 0.45 9.05 -4.58
N LEU A 25 -0.79 8.63 -4.86
CA LEU A 25 -1.86 8.62 -3.86
C LEU A 25 -1.47 7.74 -2.66
N VAL A 26 -0.94 6.54 -2.92
CA VAL A 26 -0.51 5.63 -1.86
C VAL A 26 0.57 6.28 -0.99
N ILE A 27 1.66 6.79 -1.56
CA ILE A 27 2.77 7.32 -0.76
C ILE A 27 2.38 8.60 -0.01
N ILE A 28 1.67 9.52 -0.66
CA ILE A 28 1.32 10.82 -0.07
C ILE A 28 0.37 10.58 1.10
N PHE A 29 -0.73 9.86 0.87
CA PHE A 29 -1.74 9.68 1.91
C PHE A 29 -1.29 8.71 2.99
N ASN A 30 -0.42 7.74 2.70
CA ASN A 30 0.20 6.91 3.73
C ASN A 30 1.14 7.72 4.63
N PHE A 31 1.86 8.70 4.08
CA PHE A 31 2.72 9.60 4.86
C PHE A 31 1.90 10.61 5.69
N LEU A 32 0.78 11.08 5.15
CA LEU A 32 -0.12 12.00 5.85
C LEU A 32 -1.00 11.32 6.92
N MET A 33 -1.05 9.99 6.97
CA MET A 33 -1.76 9.28 8.05
C MET A 33 -1.24 9.75 9.42
N PRO A 34 -2.14 10.07 10.38
CA PRO A 34 -1.76 10.57 11.71
C PRO A 34 -0.78 9.67 12.48
N THR A 35 -0.74 8.38 12.12
CA THR A 35 0.06 7.36 12.78
C THR A 35 1.42 7.09 12.11
N ASN A 36 1.66 7.61 10.90
CA ASN A 36 2.79 7.18 10.07
C ASN A 36 3.87 8.25 9.94
N GLY A 37 3.54 9.45 9.45
CA GLY A 37 4.42 10.63 9.43
C GLY A 37 5.90 10.41 9.07
N ILE A 38 6.75 11.30 9.59
CA ILE A 38 8.23 11.14 9.58
C ILE A 38 8.67 10.26 10.75
N GLU A 39 8.00 10.43 11.88
CA GLU A 39 8.21 9.67 13.12
C GLU A 39 6.93 8.85 13.36
N PRO A 40 6.87 7.61 12.84
CA PRO A 40 5.68 6.78 12.99
C PRO A 40 5.44 6.42 14.45
N ILE A 41 4.17 6.37 14.84
CA ILE A 41 3.78 5.84 16.15
C ILE A 41 4.09 4.35 16.14
N ASN A 42 4.83 3.88 17.15
CA ASN A 42 5.09 2.46 17.32
C ASN A 42 3.76 1.69 17.39
N PRO A 43 3.46 0.79 16.44
CA PRO A 43 2.19 0.10 16.46
C PRO A 43 2.02 -0.86 17.63
N GLU A 44 3.08 -1.26 18.34
CA GLU A 44 2.91 -2.04 19.57
C GLU A 44 2.37 -1.17 20.73
N ASP A 45 2.53 0.15 20.67
CA ASP A 45 1.82 1.10 21.53
C ASP A 45 0.42 1.38 20.96
N SER A 46 -0.45 0.38 21.12
CA SER A 46 -1.85 0.46 20.67
C SER A 46 -2.60 1.65 21.27
N ASP A 47 -2.26 2.08 22.49
CA ASP A 47 -2.99 3.17 23.15
C ASP A 47 -2.69 4.52 22.48
N SER A 48 -1.42 4.80 22.20
CA SER A 48 -1.01 6.00 21.45
C SER A 48 -1.51 5.97 20.00
N TYR A 49 -1.45 4.81 19.35
CA TYR A 49 -1.88 4.64 17.95
C TYR A 49 -3.40 4.87 17.81
N ILE A 50 -4.20 4.19 18.62
CA ILE A 50 -5.66 4.33 18.64
C ILE A 50 -6.03 5.77 19.00
N LYS A 51 -5.35 6.38 19.97
CA LYS A 51 -5.60 7.78 20.33
C LYS A 51 -5.39 8.72 19.14
N ALA A 52 -4.27 8.61 18.43
CA ALA A 52 -4.00 9.47 17.27
C ALA A 52 -5.04 9.28 16.15
N LEU A 53 -5.47 8.03 15.90
CA LEU A 53 -6.58 7.78 14.96
C LEU A 53 -7.89 8.42 15.42
N GLY A 54 -8.19 8.39 16.72
CA GLY A 54 -9.41 8.98 17.27
C GLY A 54 -9.43 10.50 17.23
N ASP A 55 -8.29 11.13 17.51
CA ASP A 55 -8.14 12.60 17.50
C ASP A 55 -8.31 13.17 16.08
N ASP A 56 -7.85 12.43 15.06
CA ASP A 56 -7.86 12.85 13.64
C ASP A 56 -8.77 11.97 12.75
N ALA A 57 -9.85 11.41 13.33
CA ALA A 57 -10.64 10.35 12.70
C ALA A 57 -11.18 10.68 11.31
N GLY A 58 -11.73 11.88 11.13
CA GLY A 58 -12.27 12.30 9.82
C GLY A 58 -11.21 12.36 8.72
N ILE A 59 -10.00 12.82 9.07
CA ILE A 59 -8.88 12.92 8.13
C ILE A 59 -8.30 11.52 7.84
N ALA A 60 -8.08 10.71 8.87
CA ALA A 60 -7.58 9.34 8.72
C ALA A 60 -8.48 8.50 7.80
N GLN A 61 -9.80 8.64 7.90
CA GLN A 61 -10.75 7.94 7.01
C GLN A 61 -10.62 8.39 5.55
N ILE A 62 -10.50 9.70 5.30
CA ILE A 62 -10.30 10.25 3.94
C ILE A 62 -9.00 9.70 3.34
N TYR A 63 -7.93 9.69 4.13
CA TYR A 63 -6.62 9.21 3.68
C TYR A 63 -6.65 7.70 3.39
N ALA A 64 -7.29 6.89 4.22
CA ALA A 64 -7.48 5.46 3.97
C ALA A 64 -8.21 5.20 2.63
N VAL A 65 -9.26 5.97 2.32
CA VAL A 65 -9.97 5.87 1.04
C VAL A 65 -9.09 6.30 -0.14
N ALA A 66 -8.32 7.38 0.02
CA ALA A 66 -7.41 7.85 -1.03
C ALA A 66 -6.30 6.82 -1.34
N ILE A 67 -5.77 6.16 -0.31
CA ILE A 67 -4.82 5.04 -0.48
C ILE A 67 -5.48 3.90 -1.25
N LEU A 68 -6.70 3.49 -0.89
CA LEU A 68 -7.43 2.43 -1.60
C LEU A 68 -7.59 2.74 -3.09
N LEU A 69 -8.00 3.97 -3.42
CA LEU A 69 -8.10 4.43 -4.80
C LEU A 69 -6.74 4.36 -5.51
N GLY A 70 -5.66 4.74 -4.83
CA GLY A 70 -4.30 4.61 -5.32
C GLY A 70 -3.94 3.17 -5.72
N ILE A 71 -4.27 2.19 -4.88
CA ILE A 71 -3.98 0.77 -5.12
C ILE A 71 -4.83 0.22 -6.28
N ILE A 72 -6.10 0.66 -6.39
CA ILE A 72 -6.98 0.30 -7.52
C ILE A 72 -6.39 0.81 -8.85
N LEU A 73 -5.96 2.07 -8.89
CA LEU A 73 -5.32 2.67 -10.07
C LEU A 73 -4.02 1.94 -10.41
N TYR A 74 -3.15 1.71 -9.42
CA TYR A 74 -1.92 0.95 -9.62
C TYR A 74 -2.19 -0.43 -10.23
N THR A 75 -3.14 -1.18 -9.67
CA THR A 75 -3.51 -2.52 -10.16
C THR A 75 -4.01 -2.47 -11.61
N ARG A 76 -4.83 -1.47 -11.94
CA ARG A 76 -5.30 -1.23 -13.31
C ARG A 76 -4.14 -0.98 -14.28
N ALA A 77 -3.15 -0.20 -13.86
CA ALA A 77 -1.97 0.08 -14.66
C ALA A 77 -1.16 -1.20 -14.95
N ILE A 78 -0.99 -2.08 -13.95
CA ILE A 78 -0.32 -3.37 -14.12
C ILE A 78 -1.05 -4.26 -15.14
N ILE A 79 -2.39 -4.29 -15.09
CA ILE A 79 -3.20 -5.00 -16.10
C ILE A 79 -2.96 -4.42 -17.50
N GLY A 80 -2.83 -3.09 -17.62
CA GLY A 80 -2.48 -2.43 -18.88
C GLY A 80 -1.10 -2.84 -19.41
N LEU A 81 -0.08 -2.87 -18.54
CA LEU A 81 1.27 -3.31 -18.89
C LEU A 81 1.31 -4.76 -19.37
N TRP A 82 0.52 -5.64 -18.74
CA TRP A 82 0.40 -7.03 -19.17
C TRP A 82 -0.23 -7.16 -20.58
N ARG A 83 -1.24 -6.34 -20.91
CA ARG A 83 -1.93 -6.39 -22.20
C ARG A 83 -1.04 -6.05 -23.39
N ILE A 84 -0.10 -5.12 -23.20
CA ILE A 84 0.82 -4.66 -24.24
C ILE A 84 2.12 -5.49 -24.30
N ALA A 85 2.28 -6.44 -23.39
CA ALA A 85 3.50 -7.25 -23.32
C ALA A 85 3.60 -8.21 -24.51
N PRO A 86 4.83 -8.42 -25.05
CA PRO A 86 5.06 -9.42 -26.09
C PRO A 86 4.72 -10.82 -25.61
N GLU A 87 4.22 -11.67 -26.51
CA GLU A 87 3.97 -13.08 -26.21
C GLU A 87 5.24 -13.79 -25.69
N GLY A 88 5.03 -14.79 -24.83
CA GLY A 88 6.11 -15.59 -24.24
C GLY A 88 6.42 -15.23 -22.78
N THR A 89 7.71 -15.32 -22.41
CA THR A 89 8.13 -15.31 -21.00
C THR A 89 7.81 -14.00 -20.28
N SER A 90 7.96 -12.84 -20.96
CA SER A 90 7.68 -11.53 -20.37
C SER A 90 6.21 -11.39 -19.99
N ARG A 91 5.29 -11.73 -20.89
CA ARG A 91 3.84 -11.70 -20.65
C ARG A 91 3.40 -12.71 -19.60
N TYR A 92 3.98 -13.91 -19.57
CA TYR A 92 3.70 -14.88 -18.51
C TYR A 92 4.11 -14.36 -17.12
N ARG A 93 5.30 -13.75 -17.00
CA ARG A 93 5.76 -13.17 -15.74
C ARG A 93 4.92 -11.98 -15.31
N LEU A 94 4.55 -11.10 -16.25
CA LEU A 94 3.61 -10.00 -16.00
C LEU A 94 2.22 -10.49 -15.59
N LEU A 95 1.75 -11.63 -16.12
CA LEU A 95 0.50 -12.25 -15.68
C LEU A 95 0.58 -12.67 -14.21
N ILE A 96 1.64 -13.38 -13.80
CA ILE A 96 1.83 -13.79 -12.40
C ILE A 96 1.92 -12.57 -11.50
N GLY A 97 2.73 -11.56 -11.87
CA GLY A 97 2.84 -10.31 -11.13
C GLY A 97 1.52 -9.54 -11.04
N GLY A 98 0.73 -9.54 -12.12
CA GLY A 98 -0.60 -8.94 -12.17
C GLY A 98 -1.61 -9.65 -11.27
N LEU A 99 -1.63 -10.99 -11.27
CA LEU A 99 -2.44 -11.78 -10.34
C LEU A 99 -2.04 -11.51 -8.89
N GLY A 100 -0.74 -11.41 -8.61
CA GLY A 100 -0.23 -11.01 -7.29
C GLY A 100 -0.67 -9.60 -6.89
N SER A 101 -0.68 -8.65 -7.83
CA SER A 101 -1.17 -7.28 -7.60
C SER A 101 -2.66 -7.23 -7.31
N ILE A 102 -3.48 -8.06 -7.99
CA ILE A 102 -4.92 -8.19 -7.71
C ILE A 102 -5.14 -8.78 -6.31
N SER A 103 -4.41 -9.82 -5.94
CA SER A 103 -4.46 -10.40 -4.59
C SER A 103 -4.03 -9.39 -3.52
N ALA A 104 -2.99 -8.60 -3.80
CA ALA A 104 -2.55 -7.53 -2.92
C ALA A 104 -3.64 -6.47 -2.75
N LEU A 105 -4.29 -6.03 -3.83
CA LEU A 105 -5.43 -5.11 -3.77
C LEU A 105 -6.53 -5.64 -2.85
N ALA A 106 -6.90 -6.92 -2.97
CA ALA A 106 -7.92 -7.52 -2.10
C ALA A 106 -7.53 -7.48 -0.62
N LEU A 107 -6.26 -7.79 -0.29
CA LEU A 107 -5.77 -7.73 1.08
C LEU A 107 -5.67 -6.30 1.61
N TRP A 108 -5.19 -5.36 0.80
CA TRP A 108 -5.12 -3.95 1.18
C TRP A 108 -6.50 -3.32 1.35
N ALA A 109 -7.49 -3.74 0.58
CA ALA A 109 -8.88 -3.34 0.82
C ALA A 109 -9.37 -3.78 2.21
N ILE A 110 -8.94 -4.96 2.70
CA ILE A 110 -9.24 -5.43 4.06
C ILE A 110 -8.48 -4.59 5.09
N VAL A 111 -7.18 -4.34 4.90
CA VAL A 111 -6.38 -3.49 5.81
C VAL A 111 -7.02 -2.12 5.97
N LEU A 112 -7.40 -1.49 4.86
CA LEU A 112 -8.01 -0.16 4.87
C LEU A 112 -9.44 -0.20 5.43
N GLY A 113 -10.20 -1.27 5.19
CA GLY A 113 -11.50 -1.48 5.83
C GLY A 113 -11.40 -1.61 7.36
N LEU A 114 -10.39 -2.34 7.85
CA LEU A 114 -10.08 -2.42 9.28
C LEU A 114 -9.64 -1.06 9.82
N THR A 115 -8.84 -0.29 9.06
CA THR A 115 -8.41 1.07 9.43
C THR A 115 -9.63 1.97 9.64
N LEU A 116 -10.60 1.94 8.72
CA LEU A 116 -11.84 2.71 8.83
C LEU A 116 -12.66 2.30 10.06
N ALA A 117 -12.79 0.99 10.30
CA ALA A 117 -13.51 0.48 11.47
C ALA A 117 -12.84 0.88 12.79
N GLU A 118 -11.52 0.72 12.87
CA GLU A 118 -10.73 1.09 14.04
C GLU A 118 -10.81 2.59 14.32
N THR A 119 -10.64 3.41 13.29
CA THR A 119 -10.74 4.87 13.37
C THR A 119 -12.11 5.31 13.91
N SER A 120 -13.21 4.68 13.45
CA SER A 120 -14.55 4.98 13.96
C SER A 120 -14.74 4.59 15.43
N VAL A 121 -14.13 3.48 15.87
CA VAL A 121 -14.18 3.07 17.28
C VAL A 121 -13.29 3.97 18.14
N ALA A 122 -12.13 4.38 17.62
CA ALA A 122 -11.20 5.27 18.28
C ALA A 122 -11.82 6.65 18.58
N GLU A 123 -12.57 7.22 17.63
CA GLU A 123 -13.30 8.48 17.83
C GLU A 123 -14.35 8.36 18.96
N LYS A 124 -15.11 7.25 18.96
CA LYS A 124 -16.09 6.96 20.02
C LYS A 124 -15.42 6.76 21.37
N LEU A 125 -14.26 6.10 21.39
CA LEU A 125 -13.46 5.93 22.60
C LEU A 125 -13.02 7.30 23.16
N GLY A 126 -12.48 8.19 22.33
CA GLY A 126 -12.09 9.54 22.76
C GLY A 126 -13.25 10.33 23.35
N THR A 127 -14.43 10.24 22.73
CA THR A 127 -15.67 10.85 23.25
C THR A 127 -16.08 10.25 24.61
N ALA A 128 -16.06 8.92 24.73
CA ALA A 128 -16.43 8.23 25.96
C ALA A 128 -15.46 8.51 27.12
N VAL A 129 -14.16 8.58 26.85
CA VAL A 129 -13.13 8.95 27.84
C VAL A 129 -13.37 10.38 28.34
N SER A 130 -13.63 11.32 27.43
CA SER A 130 -13.95 12.72 27.80
C SER A 130 -15.22 12.79 28.64
N GLY A 131 -16.26 12.03 28.28
CA GLY A 131 -17.50 11.92 29.05
C GLY A 131 -17.29 11.34 30.45
N ALA A 132 -16.44 10.32 30.59
CA ALA A 132 -16.12 9.71 31.87
C ALA A 132 -15.39 10.71 32.79
N GLN A 133 -14.45 11.48 32.24
CA GLN A 133 -13.76 12.55 32.97
C GLN A 133 -14.72 13.66 33.42
N ALA A 134 -15.75 13.94 32.63
CA ALA A 134 -16.80 14.90 32.96
C ALA A 134 -17.90 14.33 33.90
N GLY A 135 -17.80 13.06 34.31
CA GLY A 135 -18.78 12.41 35.20
C GLY A 135 -20.11 12.03 34.52
N VAL A 136 -20.13 11.91 33.18
CA VAL A 136 -21.31 11.46 32.43
C VAL A 136 -21.61 9.99 32.77
N ALA A 137 -22.84 9.72 33.21
CA ALA A 137 -23.28 8.37 33.57
C ALA A 137 -23.15 7.39 32.38
N GLY A 138 -22.54 6.22 32.63
CA GLY A 138 -22.35 5.18 31.61
C GLY A 138 -21.14 5.38 30.69
N ALA A 139 -20.45 6.53 30.76
CA ALA A 139 -19.34 6.83 29.86
C ALA A 139 -18.08 6.00 30.16
N ALA A 140 -17.84 5.63 31.42
CA ALA A 140 -16.72 4.77 31.81
C ALA A 140 -16.88 3.36 31.26
N GLU A 141 -18.10 2.80 31.31
CA GLU A 141 -18.44 1.51 30.74
C GLU A 141 -18.34 1.51 29.21
N GLN A 142 -18.78 2.59 28.57
CA GLN A 142 -18.63 2.78 27.12
C GLN A 142 -17.16 2.85 26.70
N ALA A 143 -16.32 3.59 27.44
CA ALA A 143 -14.89 3.66 27.19
C ALA A 143 -14.23 2.29 27.33
N ALA A 144 -14.54 1.53 28.38
CA ALA A 144 -14.03 0.18 28.57
C ALA A 144 -14.41 -0.77 27.41
N ALA A 145 -15.67 -0.73 26.97
CA ALA A 145 -16.13 -1.54 25.84
C ALA A 145 -15.46 -1.14 24.53
N ALA A 146 -15.34 0.16 24.25
CA ALA A 146 -14.70 0.67 23.04
C ALA A 146 -13.20 0.34 22.99
N THR A 147 -12.49 0.38 24.12
CA THR A 147 -11.07 -0.01 24.21
C THR A 147 -10.86 -1.47 23.79
N ILE A 148 -11.71 -2.40 24.25
CA ILE A 148 -11.60 -3.81 23.88
C ILE A 148 -11.75 -3.99 22.37
N ILE A 149 -12.74 -3.33 21.77
CA ILE A 149 -13.01 -3.42 20.34
C ILE A 149 -11.86 -2.78 19.54
N ALA A 150 -11.39 -1.59 19.93
CA ALA A 150 -10.30 -0.90 19.25
C ALA A 150 -9.02 -1.74 19.24
N LYS A 151 -8.60 -2.29 20.39
CA LYS A 151 -7.40 -3.15 20.48
C LYS A 151 -7.54 -4.45 19.69
N ALA A 152 -8.74 -5.02 19.61
CA ALA A 152 -9.00 -6.20 18.77
C ALA A 152 -8.88 -5.87 17.27
N LEU A 153 -9.41 -4.73 16.84
CA LEU A 153 -9.29 -4.24 15.46
C LEU A 153 -7.84 -3.93 15.11
N HIS A 154 -7.11 -3.26 16.00
CA HIS A 154 -5.68 -2.95 15.85
C HIS A 154 -4.84 -4.23 15.63
N ALA A 155 -5.04 -5.24 16.47
CA ALA A 155 -4.34 -6.52 16.33
C ALA A 155 -4.68 -7.23 15.01
N ALA A 156 -5.95 -7.21 14.61
CA ALA A 156 -6.39 -7.76 13.33
C ALA A 156 -5.78 -6.98 12.14
N LEU A 157 -5.76 -5.65 12.22
CA LEU A 157 -5.22 -4.76 11.20
C LEU A 157 -3.76 -5.11 10.91
N PHE A 158 -2.90 -5.16 11.94
CA PHE A 158 -1.48 -5.41 11.73
C PHE A 158 -1.16 -6.85 11.30
N GLY A 159 -1.99 -7.83 11.68
CA GLY A 159 -1.89 -9.19 11.15
C GLY A 159 -2.16 -9.26 9.65
N VAL A 160 -3.21 -8.59 9.18
CA VAL A 160 -3.54 -8.52 7.74
C VAL A 160 -2.55 -7.62 7.01
N TYR A 161 -2.09 -6.52 7.61
CA TYR A 161 -1.10 -5.59 7.06
C TYR A 161 0.19 -6.32 6.69
N GLN A 162 0.73 -7.12 7.61
CA GLN A 162 1.93 -7.92 7.37
C GLN A 162 1.74 -8.88 6.18
N THR A 163 0.57 -9.51 6.10
CA THR A 163 0.24 -10.45 5.01
C THR A 163 0.10 -9.73 3.68
N ALA A 164 -0.60 -8.59 3.65
CA ALA A 164 -0.77 -7.73 2.48
C ALA A 164 0.57 -7.24 1.95
N THR A 165 1.49 -6.89 2.85
CA THR A 165 2.87 -6.51 2.53
C THR A 165 3.59 -7.62 1.79
N TYR A 166 3.57 -8.85 2.32
CA TYR A 166 4.23 -9.96 1.63
C TYR A 166 3.66 -10.23 0.24
N VAL A 167 2.33 -10.27 0.10
CA VAL A 167 1.71 -10.53 -1.20
C VAL A 167 2.03 -9.42 -2.20
N ALA A 168 1.98 -8.15 -1.77
CA ALA A 168 2.32 -7.02 -2.62
C ALA A 168 3.77 -7.08 -3.11
N TYR A 169 4.74 -7.22 -2.20
CA TYR A 169 6.16 -7.18 -2.57
C TYR A 169 6.66 -8.46 -3.24
N LEU A 170 6.10 -9.63 -2.93
CA LEU A 170 6.36 -10.86 -3.69
C LEU A 170 5.86 -10.75 -5.14
N SER A 171 4.75 -10.03 -5.37
CA SER A 171 4.24 -9.81 -6.72
C SER A 171 5.17 -8.98 -7.60
N LEU A 172 6.01 -8.12 -7.00
CA LEU A 172 6.98 -7.29 -7.74
C LEU A 172 8.10 -8.11 -8.38
N ILE A 173 8.44 -9.29 -7.84
CA ILE A 173 9.51 -10.13 -8.37
C ILE A 173 9.20 -10.62 -9.80
N PRO A 174 8.08 -11.34 -10.05
CA PRO A 174 7.70 -11.70 -11.41
C PRO A 174 7.29 -10.48 -12.24
N LEU A 175 6.67 -9.46 -11.65
CA LEU A 175 6.30 -8.23 -12.38
C LEU A 175 7.53 -7.53 -12.96
N GLY A 176 8.53 -7.24 -12.13
CA GLY A 176 9.78 -6.61 -12.53
C GLY A 176 10.56 -7.48 -13.52
N GLY A 177 10.63 -8.79 -13.27
CA GLY A 177 11.25 -9.74 -14.19
C GLY A 177 10.53 -9.87 -15.53
N GLY A 178 9.23 -9.58 -15.59
CA GLY A 178 8.45 -9.52 -16.82
C GLY A 178 8.69 -8.23 -17.59
N LEU A 179 8.70 -7.09 -16.90
CA LEU A 179 9.05 -5.77 -17.47
C LEU A 179 10.47 -5.73 -18.02
N ALA A 180 11.42 -6.38 -17.34
CA ALA A 180 12.82 -6.41 -17.79
C ALA A 180 13.00 -7.13 -19.14
N LEU A 181 12.06 -8.01 -19.50
CA LEU A 181 12.08 -8.82 -20.72
C LEU A 181 11.11 -8.34 -21.79
N SER A 182 10.20 -7.40 -21.47
CA SER A 182 9.09 -7.02 -22.34
C SER A 182 9.43 -5.97 -23.39
N GLY A 183 10.54 -5.24 -23.21
CA GLY A 183 10.88 -4.09 -24.07
C GLY A 183 9.96 -2.88 -23.87
N ILE A 184 9.02 -2.92 -22.92
CA ILE A 184 8.14 -1.78 -22.58
C ILE A 184 8.94 -0.66 -21.91
N ILE A 185 9.96 -1.04 -21.14
CA ILE A 185 10.88 -0.15 -20.45
C ILE A 185 12.29 -0.70 -20.59
N ARG A 186 13.31 0.10 -20.24
CA ARG A 186 14.67 -0.43 -20.16
C ARG A 186 14.77 -1.52 -19.09
N LYS A 187 15.53 -2.58 -19.40
CA LYS A 187 15.67 -3.77 -18.55
C LYS A 187 16.09 -3.46 -17.10
N GLU A 188 16.88 -2.41 -16.87
CA GLU A 188 17.39 -2.08 -15.54
C GLU A 188 16.25 -1.69 -14.59
N TRP A 189 15.22 -1.02 -15.10
CA TRP A 189 14.05 -0.63 -14.32
C TRP A 189 13.20 -1.84 -13.90
N GLY A 190 13.03 -2.81 -14.79
CA GLY A 190 12.35 -4.06 -14.45
C GLY A 190 13.08 -4.83 -13.34
N TRP A 191 14.42 -4.92 -13.42
CA TRP A 191 15.21 -5.56 -12.37
C TRP A 191 15.23 -4.78 -11.06
N ALA A 192 15.22 -3.44 -11.10
CA ALA A 192 15.08 -2.61 -9.91
C ALA A 192 13.75 -2.88 -9.18
N ILE A 193 12.65 -3.01 -9.91
CA ILE A 193 11.34 -3.36 -9.33
C ILE A 193 11.37 -4.75 -8.66
N ALA A 194 11.99 -5.74 -9.31
CA ALA A 194 12.14 -7.07 -8.72
C ALA A 194 12.99 -7.04 -7.44
N LEU A 195 14.06 -6.23 -7.42
CA LEU A 195 14.91 -6.05 -6.25
C LEU A 195 14.17 -5.39 -5.10
N ILE A 196 13.35 -4.35 -5.36
CA ILE A 196 12.49 -3.72 -4.35
C ILE A 196 11.58 -4.76 -3.70
N GLY A 197 10.95 -5.63 -4.51
CA GLY A 197 10.15 -6.74 -4.01
C GLY A 197 10.90 -7.65 -3.06
N LEU A 198 12.05 -8.16 -3.50
CA LEU A 198 12.89 -9.07 -2.71
C LEU A 198 13.37 -8.44 -1.41
N THR A 199 13.96 -7.23 -1.49
CA THR A 199 14.51 -6.52 -0.34
C THR A 199 13.42 -6.23 0.69
N THR A 200 12.24 -5.79 0.26
CA THR A 200 11.15 -5.48 1.20
C THR A 200 10.65 -6.72 1.91
N VAL A 201 10.50 -7.84 1.21
CA VAL A 201 10.11 -9.12 1.83
C VAL A 201 11.11 -9.52 2.91
N VAL A 202 12.41 -9.50 2.60
CA VAL A 202 13.46 -9.86 3.56
C VAL A 202 13.44 -8.94 4.77
N LEU A 203 13.42 -7.62 4.54
CA LEU A 203 13.47 -6.65 5.64
C LEU A 203 12.22 -6.73 6.53
N THR A 204 11.03 -6.86 5.95
CA THR A 204 9.77 -6.95 6.71
C THR A 204 9.54 -8.31 7.36
N SER A 205 10.34 -9.32 7.03
CA SER A 205 10.42 -10.58 7.79
C SER A 205 11.33 -10.49 9.01
N ILE A 206 12.38 -9.65 8.95
CA ILE A 206 13.28 -9.41 10.07
C ILE A 206 12.66 -8.39 11.04
N PHE A 207 12.03 -7.34 10.48
CA PHE A 207 11.39 -6.24 11.19
C PHE A 207 9.90 -6.20 10.80
N PRO A 208 9.03 -6.92 11.54
CA PRO A 208 7.61 -6.98 11.24
C PRO A 208 6.95 -5.59 11.28
N VAL A 209 5.99 -5.33 10.38
CA VAL A 209 5.34 -4.00 10.24
C VAL A 209 4.62 -3.51 11.49
N LYS A 210 4.40 -4.37 12.47
CA LYS A 210 3.82 -4.00 13.76
C LYS A 210 4.81 -3.38 14.74
N THR A 211 6.12 -3.41 14.46
CA THR A 211 7.13 -2.74 15.29
C THR A 211 7.47 -1.37 14.73
N GLU A 212 8.07 -0.51 15.55
CA GLU A 212 8.52 0.82 15.16
C GLU A 212 9.49 0.77 13.96
N GLU A 213 10.49 -0.10 14.00
CA GLU A 213 11.44 -0.24 12.89
C GLU A 213 10.77 -0.80 11.64
N GLY A 214 9.87 -1.77 11.82
CA GLY A 214 9.20 -2.43 10.70
C GLY A 214 8.28 -1.49 9.93
N VAL A 215 7.49 -0.66 10.62
CA VAL A 215 6.61 0.33 9.96
C VAL A 215 7.43 1.42 9.26
N MET A 216 8.54 1.87 9.87
CA MET A 216 9.46 2.82 9.25
C MET A 216 10.09 2.26 7.98
N ILE A 217 10.65 1.04 8.05
CA ILE A 217 11.23 0.33 6.91
C ILE A 217 10.20 0.15 5.80
N PHE A 218 8.99 -0.29 6.14
CA PHE A 218 7.91 -0.41 5.18
C PHE A 218 7.61 0.92 4.50
N GLY A 219 7.51 2.02 5.27
CA GLY A 219 7.28 3.37 4.73
C GLY A 219 8.35 3.81 3.74
N ILE A 220 9.62 3.57 4.04
CA ILE A 220 10.75 3.86 3.14
C ILE A 220 10.64 3.02 1.86
N MET A 221 10.38 1.73 1.98
CA MET A 221 10.26 0.84 0.81
C MET A 221 9.04 1.19 -0.05
N ALA A 222 7.92 1.59 0.57
CA ALA A 222 6.74 2.08 -0.13
C ALA A 222 7.02 3.39 -0.87
N LEU A 223 7.80 4.30 -0.27
CA LEU A 223 8.24 5.53 -0.93
C LEU A 223 9.11 5.22 -2.17
N ILE A 224 10.11 4.34 -2.02
CA ILE A 224 10.98 3.91 -3.12
C ILE A 224 10.14 3.27 -4.24
N TRP A 225 9.24 2.35 -3.89
CA TRP A 225 8.30 1.74 -4.82
C TRP A 225 7.48 2.80 -5.57
N GLY A 226 6.88 3.74 -4.84
CA GLY A 226 6.01 4.76 -5.43
C GLY A 226 6.74 5.66 -6.41
N ILE A 227 7.95 6.12 -6.06
CA ILE A 227 8.80 6.93 -6.93
C ILE A 227 9.17 6.15 -8.19
N VAL A 228 9.57 4.88 -8.07
CA VAL A 228 9.99 4.05 -9.21
C VAL A 228 8.84 3.85 -10.20
N PHE A 229 7.64 3.54 -9.73
CA PHE A 229 6.48 3.35 -10.61
C PHE A 229 5.98 4.68 -11.21
N ALA A 230 5.99 5.77 -10.46
CA ALA A 230 5.65 7.09 -10.99
C ALA A 230 6.64 7.53 -12.09
N ALA A 231 7.95 7.36 -11.85
CA ALA A 231 8.98 7.65 -12.83
C ALA A 231 8.81 6.79 -14.09
N MET A 232 8.51 5.49 -13.93
CA MET A 232 8.22 4.61 -15.05
C MET A 232 7.02 5.09 -15.87
N GLY A 233 5.93 5.49 -15.23
CA GLY A 233 4.76 6.05 -15.92
C GLY A 233 5.09 7.31 -16.71
N LEU A 234 5.93 8.20 -16.16
CA LEU A 234 6.40 9.41 -16.85
C LEU A 234 7.29 9.08 -18.06
N MET A 235 8.15 8.06 -17.97
CA MET A 235 8.99 7.63 -19.09
C MET A 235 8.15 7.10 -20.26
N ILE A 236 7.20 6.20 -19.96
CA ILE A 236 6.26 5.67 -20.97
C ILE A 236 5.42 6.80 -21.58
N ALA A 237 5.01 7.79 -20.77
CA ALA A 237 4.27 8.94 -21.27
C ALA A 237 5.08 9.78 -22.25
N LYS A 238 6.37 10.01 -21.96
CA LYS A 238 7.27 10.78 -22.80
C LYS A 238 7.54 10.10 -24.14
N GLU A 239 7.84 8.79 -24.13
CA GLU A 239 8.11 8.02 -25.36
C GLU A 239 6.90 7.99 -26.33
N ASP A 240 5.70 8.27 -25.85
CA ASP A 240 4.51 8.37 -26.69
C ASP A 240 4.27 9.76 -27.30
N MET A 241 4.95 10.79 -26.80
CA MET A 241 4.89 12.18 -27.30
C MET A 241 5.96 12.47 -28.37
N ASP A 242 7.03 11.69 -28.37
CA ASP A 242 8.12 11.71 -29.34
C ASP A 242 7.80 10.80 -30.56
#